data_AF-A0A0D3RQT5-F1
#
_entry.id   AF-A0A0D3RQT5-F1
#
_cell.length_a   1.000
_cell.length_b   1.000
_cell.length_c   1.000
_cell.angle_alpha   90.00
_cell.angle_beta   90.00
_cell.angle_gamma   90.00
#
_symmetry.space_group_name_H-M   'P 1'
#
loop_
_entity.id
_entity.type
_entity.pdbx_description
1 polymer ?
#
loop_
_entity_poly.entity_id
_entity_poly.type
_entity_poly.pdbx_seq_one_letter_code
_entity_poly.pdbx_strand_id
1 'polypeptide(L)'
;MARHRESGFNSGIKMEKLFSKHWLSSKQPRKQRKYLYNAPLHLRRRFLNALLSKELRKKIGRRSLSIIKDDEVKIMRGQYKGKTGKVMRINTKKTRVYVDQAYRLKLDGNKSYYPIHPSNVMITSLNLKDKKRISLNKEEKK
;
A
#
# COMPACT_ATOMS: atom_id res chain seq x y z
N MET A 1 35.30 -53.41 11.54
CA MET A 1 35.62 -52.31 10.60
C MET A 1 34.42 -51.35 10.54
N ALA A 2 34.20 -50.58 11.61
CA ALA A 2 33.08 -49.62 11.68
C ALA A 2 33.53 -48.32 10.99
N ARG A 3 33.04 -48.08 9.77
CA ARG A 3 33.27 -46.79 9.09
C ARG A 3 32.41 -45.74 9.78
N HIS A 4 33.01 -44.95 10.66
CA HIS A 4 32.44 -43.69 11.11
C HIS A 4 32.11 -42.85 9.86
N ARG A 5 30.83 -42.74 9.51
CA ARG A 5 30.35 -41.64 8.66
C ARG A 5 30.38 -40.40 9.54
N GLU A 6 31.45 -39.62 9.42
CA GLU A 6 31.40 -38.21 9.77
C GLU A 6 30.30 -37.59 8.92
N SER A 7 29.11 -37.46 9.52
CA SER A 7 28.05 -36.64 8.97
C SER A 7 28.51 -35.19 9.13
N GLY A 8 29.24 -34.71 8.13
CA GLY A 8 29.57 -33.30 8.00
C GLY A 8 28.27 -32.50 8.07
N PHE A 9 28.02 -31.92 9.24
CA PHE A 9 26.98 -30.93 9.43
C PHE A 9 27.38 -29.75 8.57
N ASN A 10 26.82 -29.68 7.36
CA ASN A 10 27.21 -28.73 6.34
C ASN A 10 27.06 -27.32 6.92
N SER A 11 28.21 -26.74 7.26
CA SER A 11 28.42 -25.41 7.78
C SER A 11 27.99 -24.41 6.72
N GLY A 12 26.78 -23.93 6.86
CA GLY A 12 26.25 -22.89 6.00
C GLY A 12 25.04 -22.31 6.66
N ILE A 13 25.25 -21.49 7.69
CA ILE A 13 24.23 -20.55 8.15
C ILE A 13 24.00 -19.62 6.95
N LYS A 14 23.12 -20.05 6.03
CA LYS A 14 22.58 -19.19 5.00
C LYS A 14 21.91 -18.08 5.78
N MET A 15 22.55 -16.91 5.86
CA MET A 15 21.91 -15.71 6.36
C MET A 15 20.55 -15.63 5.67
N GLU A 16 19.50 -15.86 6.42
CA GLU A 16 18.16 -15.82 5.87
C GLU A 16 17.96 -14.38 5.38
N LYS A 17 17.95 -14.18 4.05
CA LYS A 17 17.61 -12.87 3.50
C LYS A 17 16.28 -12.45 4.11
N LEU A 18 16.26 -11.33 4.83
CA LEU A 18 15.04 -10.80 5.43
C LEU A 18 14.05 -10.40 4.33
N PHE A 19 14.57 -9.94 3.18
CA PHE A 19 13.77 -9.53 2.02
C PHE A 19 14.49 -9.81 0.69
N SER A 20 13.72 -10.12 -0.36
CA SER A 20 14.20 -10.20 -1.74
C SER A 20 13.13 -9.74 -2.73
N LYS A 21 13.52 -8.90 -3.69
CA LYS A 21 12.61 -8.40 -4.74
C LYS A 21 12.09 -9.51 -5.66
N HIS A 22 12.90 -10.55 -5.90
CA HIS A 22 12.55 -11.67 -6.78
C HIS A 22 11.44 -12.57 -6.23
N TRP A 23 11.11 -12.45 -4.94
CA TRP A 23 10.01 -13.22 -4.36
C TRP A 23 8.64 -12.81 -4.89
N LEU A 24 8.51 -11.62 -5.48
CA LEU A 24 7.26 -11.16 -6.09
C LEU A 24 6.91 -11.94 -7.37
N SER A 25 7.91 -12.31 -8.19
CA SER A 25 7.70 -13.08 -9.42
C SER A 25 7.60 -14.59 -9.20
N SER A 26 7.98 -15.08 -8.01
CA SER A 26 7.92 -16.49 -7.67
C SER A 26 6.47 -16.97 -7.58
N LYS A 27 6.16 -18.13 -8.20
CA LYS A 27 4.86 -18.82 -8.08
C LYS A 27 4.55 -19.30 -6.66
N GLN A 28 5.56 -19.52 -5.82
CA GLN A 28 5.39 -20.04 -4.46
C GLN A 28 4.69 -19.02 -3.53
N PRO A 29 3.50 -19.35 -2.97
CA PRO A 29 2.74 -18.42 -2.11
C PRO A 29 3.49 -18.01 -0.84
N ARG A 30 4.27 -18.92 -0.25
CA ARG A 30 5.11 -18.63 0.94
C ARG A 30 6.07 -17.47 0.69
N LYS A 31 6.73 -17.45 -0.48
CA LYS A 31 7.67 -16.39 -0.86
C LYS A 31 6.96 -15.06 -1.09
N GLN A 32 5.81 -15.07 -1.76
CA GLN A 32 4.99 -13.87 -1.98
C GLN A 32 4.48 -13.25 -0.66
N ARG A 33 4.02 -14.08 0.29
CA ARG A 33 3.61 -13.61 1.63
C ARG A 33 4.78 -13.04 2.42
N LYS A 34 5.95 -13.71 2.39
CA LYS A 34 7.20 -13.20 3.02
C LYS A 34 7.61 -11.85 2.43
N TYR A 35 7.48 -11.66 1.11
CA TYR A 35 7.72 -10.38 0.45
C TYR A 35 6.82 -9.26 0.97
N LEU A 36 5.50 -9.49 1.04
CA LEU A 36 4.55 -8.46 1.50
C LEU A 36 4.80 -8.06 2.96
N TYR A 37 5.06 -9.04 3.82
CA TYR A 37 5.29 -8.82 5.24
C TYR A 37 6.61 -8.05 5.50
N ASN A 38 7.70 -8.48 4.86
CA ASN A 38 9.04 -7.91 5.07
C ASN A 38 9.39 -6.74 4.13
N ALA A 39 8.45 -6.26 3.31
CA ALA A 39 8.72 -5.18 2.37
C ALA A 39 9.27 -3.91 3.08
N PRO A 40 10.38 -3.33 2.62
CA PRO A 40 10.87 -2.03 3.08
C PRO A 40 9.85 -0.89 2.86
N LEU A 41 9.98 0.20 3.64
CA LEU A 41 9.04 1.33 3.62
C LEU A 41 8.89 2.00 2.24
N HIS A 42 9.98 2.17 1.51
CA HIS A 42 9.96 2.81 0.18
C HIS A 42 9.17 1.96 -0.84
N LEU A 43 9.22 0.63 -0.75
CA LEU A 43 8.45 -0.26 -1.62
C LEU A 43 6.98 -0.35 -1.19
N ARG A 44 6.70 -0.30 0.11
CA ARG A 44 5.33 -0.31 0.66
C ARG A 44 4.49 0.85 0.17
N ARG A 45 5.12 1.95 -0.26
CA ARG A 45 4.43 3.07 -0.91
C ARG A 45 3.59 2.63 -2.11
N ARG A 46 4.08 1.67 -2.90
CA ARG A 46 3.37 1.12 -4.07
C ARG A 46 2.10 0.36 -3.68
N PHE A 47 2.03 -0.19 -2.47
CA PHE A 47 0.84 -0.88 -1.98
C PHE A 47 -0.28 0.07 -1.56
N LEU A 48 0.01 1.37 -1.45
CA LEU A 48 -0.97 2.42 -1.14
C LEU A 48 -1.68 3.00 -2.38
N ASN A 49 -1.65 2.26 -3.49
CA ASN A 49 -2.34 2.65 -4.72
C ASN A 49 -3.85 2.48 -4.57
N ALA A 50 -4.58 3.50 -4.98
CA ALA A 50 -6.04 3.50 -5.02
C ALA A 50 -6.56 3.90 -6.39
N LEU A 51 -7.82 3.55 -6.62
CA LEU A 51 -8.49 3.72 -7.89
C LEU A 51 -8.80 5.21 -8.14
N LEU A 52 -8.53 5.73 -9.34
CA LEU A 52 -8.97 7.09 -9.70
C LEU A 52 -10.45 7.10 -10.15
N SER A 53 -11.14 8.21 -9.91
CA SER A 53 -12.47 8.50 -10.49
C SER A 53 -12.41 8.52 -12.02
N LYS A 54 -13.53 8.23 -12.70
CA LYS A 54 -13.57 8.15 -14.18
C LYS A 54 -13.07 9.45 -14.84
N GLU A 55 -13.43 10.60 -14.26
CA GLU A 55 -12.99 11.92 -14.72
C GLU A 55 -11.47 12.10 -14.58
N LEU A 56 -10.92 11.80 -13.40
CA LEU A 56 -9.48 11.88 -13.16
C LEU A 56 -8.69 10.90 -14.04
N ARG A 57 -9.24 9.72 -14.34
CA ARG A 57 -8.60 8.77 -15.25
C ARG A 57 -8.46 9.34 -16.66
N LYS A 58 -9.50 10.01 -17.18
CA LYS A 58 -9.44 10.66 -18.50
C LYS A 58 -8.41 11.79 -18.50
N LYS A 59 -8.37 12.60 -17.45
CA LYS A 59 -7.43 13.73 -17.34
C LYS A 59 -5.96 13.31 -17.20
N ILE A 60 -5.69 12.27 -16.43
CA ILE A 60 -4.32 11.85 -16.10
C ILE A 60 -3.83 10.73 -17.02
N GLY A 61 -4.72 9.91 -17.58
CA GLY A 61 -4.34 8.74 -18.39
C GLY A 61 -3.89 7.52 -17.57
N ARG A 62 -4.21 7.46 -16.27
CA ARG A 62 -3.83 6.34 -15.38
C ARG A 62 -5.03 5.73 -14.69
N ARG A 63 -4.98 4.44 -14.39
CA ARG A 63 -6.04 3.73 -13.66
C ARG A 63 -6.02 4.00 -12.15
N SER A 64 -4.83 4.08 -11.56
CA SER A 64 -4.64 4.21 -10.11
C SER A 64 -3.42 5.08 -9.80
N LEU A 65 -3.42 5.63 -8.59
CA LEU A 65 -2.32 6.44 -8.06
C LEU A 65 -2.13 6.17 -6.57
N SER A 66 -0.92 6.39 -6.04
CA SER A 66 -0.67 6.32 -4.60
C SER A 66 -1.41 7.43 -3.87
N ILE A 67 -2.12 7.08 -2.80
CA ILE A 67 -2.82 8.05 -1.94
C ILE A 67 -1.79 8.89 -1.17
N ILE A 68 -2.04 10.19 -1.05
CA ILE A 68 -1.28 11.13 -0.22
C ILE A 68 -2.22 11.77 0.81
N LYS A 69 -1.63 12.32 1.86
CA LYS A 69 -2.33 13.20 2.78
C LYS A 69 -3.01 14.32 1.99
N ASP A 70 -4.20 14.68 2.45
CA ASP A 70 -5.02 15.74 1.87
C ASP A 70 -5.67 15.43 0.51
N ASP A 71 -5.56 14.22 -0.01
CA ASP A 71 -6.44 13.77 -1.11
C ASP A 71 -7.88 13.65 -0.61
N GLU A 72 -8.82 13.88 -1.52
CA GLU A 72 -10.23 13.58 -1.29
C GLU A 72 -10.57 12.21 -1.85
N VAL A 73 -11.27 11.43 -1.05
CA VAL A 73 -11.54 10.05 -1.38
C VAL A 73 -12.98 9.64 -1.05
N LYS A 74 -13.52 8.73 -1.85
CA LYS A 74 -14.78 8.04 -1.65
C LYS A 74 -14.54 6.60 -1.23
N ILE A 75 -15.20 6.16 -0.16
CA ILE A 75 -15.11 4.78 0.34
C ILE A 75 -16.08 3.91 -0.46
N MET A 76 -15.57 2.86 -1.09
CA MET A 76 -16.33 2.00 -2.01
C MET A 76 -16.87 0.73 -1.33
N ARG A 77 -16.21 0.25 -0.28
CA ARG A 77 -16.53 -1.02 0.40
C ARG A 77 -16.44 -0.89 1.91
N GLY A 78 -17.16 -1.74 2.64
CA GLY A 78 -17.18 -1.80 4.11
C GLY A 78 -18.26 -0.95 4.76
N GLN A 79 -18.22 -0.85 6.09
CA GLN A 79 -19.22 -0.15 6.91
C GLN A 79 -19.39 1.33 6.55
N TYR A 80 -18.32 1.99 6.10
CA TYR A 80 -18.32 3.41 5.76
C TYR A 80 -18.51 3.66 4.25
N LYS A 81 -19.05 2.69 3.50
CA LYS A 81 -19.30 2.80 2.05
C LYS A 81 -20.16 4.02 1.73
N GLY A 82 -19.85 4.68 0.63
CA GLY A 82 -20.58 5.85 0.12
C GLY A 82 -20.08 7.18 0.68
N LYS A 83 -19.48 7.18 1.88
CA LYS A 83 -18.91 8.39 2.48
C LYS A 83 -17.71 8.90 1.68
N THR A 84 -17.69 10.21 1.46
CA THR A 84 -16.57 10.97 0.91
C THR A 84 -15.85 11.69 2.04
N GLY A 85 -14.54 11.89 1.92
CA GLY A 85 -13.80 12.63 2.93
C GLY A 85 -12.34 12.80 2.58
N LYS A 86 -11.68 13.68 3.32
CA LYS A 86 -10.26 13.97 3.15
C LYS A 86 -9.39 12.95 3.87
N VAL A 87 -8.24 12.61 3.29
CA VAL A 87 -7.26 11.72 3.90
C VAL A 87 -6.45 12.47 4.95
N MET A 88 -6.65 12.10 6.22
CA MET A 88 -5.97 12.73 7.36
C MET A 88 -4.56 12.20 7.59
N ARG A 89 -4.43 10.87 7.54
CA ARG A 89 -3.19 10.17 7.86
C ARG A 89 -3.05 8.91 7.03
N ILE A 90 -1.82 8.55 6.74
CA ILE A 90 -1.46 7.30 6.07
C ILE A 90 -0.46 6.57 6.95
N ASN A 91 -0.69 5.28 7.16
CA ASN A 91 0.27 4.41 7.82
C ASN A 91 0.85 3.42 6.80
N THR A 92 2.07 3.69 6.34
CA THR A 92 2.80 2.86 5.38
C THR A 92 3.22 1.50 5.96
N LYS A 93 3.48 1.42 7.27
CA LYS A 93 3.82 0.16 7.97
C LYS A 93 2.63 -0.80 8.06
N LYS A 94 1.40 -0.31 8.07
CA LYS A 94 0.19 -1.17 8.09
C LYS A 94 -0.56 -1.17 6.76
N THR A 95 -0.11 -0.39 5.77
CA THR A 95 -0.82 -0.16 4.50
C THR A 95 -2.27 0.27 4.74
N ARG A 96 -2.48 1.20 5.68
CA ARG A 96 -3.81 1.71 6.06
C ARG A 96 -3.91 3.21 5.85
N VAL A 97 -5.09 3.65 5.46
CA VAL A 97 -5.47 5.04 5.25
C VAL A 97 -6.55 5.42 6.24
N TYR A 98 -6.46 6.62 6.80
CA TYR A 98 -7.44 7.18 7.74
C TYR A 98 -8.14 8.36 7.06
N VAL A 99 -9.46 8.25 6.95
CA VAL A 99 -10.33 9.23 6.27
C VAL A 99 -11.16 9.94 7.33
N ASP A 100 -11.35 11.25 7.18
CA ASP A 100 -12.03 12.07 8.19
C ASP A 100 -13.45 11.56 8.53
N GLN A 101 -14.24 11.22 7.52
CA GLN A 101 -15.62 10.74 7.69
C GLN A 101 -15.74 9.27 8.15
N ALA A 102 -14.61 8.59 8.36
CA ALA A 102 -14.55 7.22 8.87
C ALA A 102 -13.96 7.21 10.28
N TYR A 103 -14.79 7.55 11.27
CA TYR A 103 -14.42 7.54 12.68
C TYR A 103 -15.40 6.76 13.55
N ARG A 104 -14.98 6.52 14.78
CA ARG A 104 -15.76 6.02 15.91
C ARG A 104 -15.59 6.99 17.07
N LEU A 105 -16.66 7.29 17.78
CA LEU A 105 -16.58 8.08 19.01
C LEU A 105 -16.14 7.17 20.16
N LYS A 106 -15.17 7.63 20.95
CA LYS A 106 -14.83 7.02 22.24
C LYS A 106 -15.82 7.49 23.31
N LEU A 107 -15.81 6.83 24.46
CA LEU A 107 -16.59 7.25 25.64
C LEU A 107 -16.25 8.69 26.05
N ASP A 108 -14.97 9.07 25.93
CA ASP A 108 -14.48 10.43 26.22
C ASP A 108 -14.90 11.50 25.18
N GLY A 109 -15.76 11.17 24.21
CA GLY A 109 -16.20 12.07 23.12
C GLY A 109 -15.18 12.26 21.99
N ASN A 110 -13.92 11.85 22.18
CA ASN A 110 -12.87 11.95 21.17
C ASN A 110 -13.09 11.03 19.95
N LYS A 111 -12.75 11.53 18.75
CA LYS A 111 -12.85 10.77 17.49
C LYS A 111 -11.63 9.86 17.28
N SER A 112 -11.87 8.57 17.08
CA SER A 112 -10.87 7.60 16.66
C SER A 112 -11.12 7.16 15.21
N TYR A 113 -10.17 7.46 14.32
CA TYR A 113 -10.32 7.17 12.90
C TYR A 113 -10.15 5.69 12.59
N TYR A 114 -11.04 5.15 11.77
CA TYR A 114 -11.04 3.76 11.36
C TYR A 114 -10.01 3.50 10.24
N PRO A 115 -9.15 2.46 10.36
CA PRO A 115 -8.15 2.16 9.36
C PRO A 115 -8.77 1.47 8.13
N ILE A 116 -8.64 2.07 6.95
CA ILE A 116 -9.19 1.55 5.70
C ILE A 116 -8.06 1.06 4.78
N HIS A 117 -8.29 -0.03 4.05
CA HIS A 117 -7.36 -0.48 3.01
C HIS A 117 -7.49 0.39 1.75
N PRO A 118 -6.39 0.84 1.12
CA PRO A 118 -6.43 1.72 -0.06
C PRO A 118 -7.22 1.15 -1.25
N SER A 119 -7.29 -0.18 -1.41
CA SER A 119 -8.09 -0.82 -2.47
C SER A 119 -9.60 -0.60 -2.35
N ASN A 120 -10.09 -0.26 -1.15
CA ASN A 120 -11.50 -0.05 -0.88
C ASN A 120 -11.91 1.41 -1.08
N VAL A 121 -11.00 2.22 -1.63
CA VAL A 121 -11.12 3.66 -1.73
C VAL A 121 -10.92 4.09 -3.18
N MET A 122 -11.67 5.10 -3.60
CA MET A 122 -11.54 5.78 -4.88
C MET A 122 -11.15 7.24 -4.64
N ILE A 123 -10.14 7.73 -5.34
CA ILE A 123 -9.72 9.14 -5.27
C ILE A 123 -10.66 9.95 -6.16
N THR A 124 -11.29 10.98 -5.58
CA THR A 124 -12.16 11.93 -6.27
C THR A 124 -11.41 13.19 -6.64
N SER A 125 -10.57 13.69 -5.72
CA SER A 125 -9.77 14.91 -5.91
C SER A 125 -8.33 14.67 -5.45
N LEU A 126 -7.37 15.19 -6.21
CA LEU A 126 -5.93 14.99 -5.94
C LEU A 126 -5.31 16.24 -5.32
N ASN A 127 -4.47 16.04 -4.31
CA ASN A 127 -3.57 17.07 -3.82
C ASN A 127 -2.35 17.21 -4.74
N LEU A 128 -2.23 18.35 -5.43
CA LEU A 128 -1.20 18.63 -6.44
C LEU A 128 -0.10 19.58 -5.97
N LYS A 129 0.10 19.72 -4.66
CA LYS A 129 1.16 20.57 -4.10
C LYS A 129 2.56 20.17 -4.59
N ASP A 130 2.81 18.87 -4.77
CA ASP A 130 4.06 18.36 -5.30
C ASP A 130 3.98 18.16 -6.83
N LYS A 131 4.83 18.88 -7.57
CA LYS A 131 4.95 18.80 -9.03
C LYS A 131 5.32 17.38 -9.51
N LYS A 132 6.11 16.63 -8.72
CA LYS A 132 6.56 15.27 -9.08
C LYS A 132 5.44 14.23 -9.07
N ARG A 133 4.28 14.58 -8.52
CA ARG A 133 3.15 13.66 -8.37
C ARG A 133 2.50 13.28 -9.70
N ILE A 134 2.33 14.25 -10.60
CA ILE A 134 1.75 14.05 -11.93
C ILE A 134 2.82 14.06 -13.03
N SER A 135 4.04 14.52 -12.75
CA SER A 135 5.09 14.73 -13.77
C SER A 135 5.49 13.48 -14.57
N LEU A 136 4.94 12.31 -14.27
CA LEU A 136 5.19 11.09 -15.03
C LEU A 136 4.36 10.96 -16.33
N ASN A 137 3.48 11.92 -16.68
CA ASN A 137 2.66 11.90 -17.91
C ASN A 137 2.71 13.23 -18.70
N LYS A 138 3.90 13.81 -18.89
CA LYS A 138 4.10 14.94 -19.84
C LYS A 138 4.56 14.49 -21.25
N GLU A 139 4.61 13.19 -21.52
CA GLU A 139 5.16 12.66 -22.79
C GLU A 139 4.14 12.46 -23.93
N GLU A 140 2.85 12.76 -23.74
CA GLU A 140 1.85 12.65 -24.83
C GLU A 140 1.06 13.94 -24.99
N LYS A 141 1.72 14.96 -25.56
CA LYS A 141 1.09 15.98 -26.42
C LYS A 141 2.13 16.41 -27.46
N LYS A 142 2.24 15.61 -28.52
CA LYS A 142 2.76 16.04 -29.81
C LYS A 142 1.74 15.59 -30.85
#